data_AF-A0A839LQI2-F1
#
_entry.id   AF-A0A839LQI2-F1
#
_cell.length_a   1.000
_cell.length_b   1.000
_cell.length_c   1.000
_cell.angle_alpha   90.00
_cell.angle_beta   90.00
_cell.angle_gamma   90.00
#
_symmetry.space_group_name_H-M   'P 1'
#
loop_
_entity.id
_entity.type
_entity.pdbx_description
1 polymer ?
#
loop_
_entity_poly.entity_id
_entity_poly.type
_entity_poly.pdbx_seq_one_letter_code
_entity_poly.pdbx_strand_id
1 'polypeptide(L)'
;LVGMLNPFDKAGLQALATAGLTSFALEAAPRTTRAQSMDVLSSQANIAGYKAVMIAADRYQRFFPMLMTAAGTVKAARVVVLGVGVAGLQAIATAKRLGAVIEA
;
A
#
# COMPACT_ATOMS: atom_id res chain seq x y z
N LEU A 1 13.75 20.35 9.61
CA LEU A 1 13.35 18.92 9.72
C LEU A 1 12.54 18.52 8.47
N VAL A 2 12.71 17.33 7.93
CA VAL A 2 11.91 16.83 6.78
C VAL A 2 11.47 15.40 7.09
N GLY A 3 10.18 15.10 6.94
CA GLY A 3 9.66 13.76 7.23
C GLY A 3 8.14 13.68 7.24
N MET A 4 7.63 12.54 7.68
CA MET A 4 6.21 12.40 8.06
C MET A 4 6.03 13.08 9.42
N LEU A 5 5.44 14.27 9.44
CA LEU A 5 5.37 15.12 10.63
C LEU A 5 3.99 15.18 11.28
N ASN A 6 3.00 14.49 10.69
CA ASN A 6 1.60 14.53 11.05
C ASN A 6 1.10 15.98 11.25
N PRO A 7 0.69 16.69 10.19
CA PRO A 7 0.30 18.11 10.28
C PRO A 7 -0.95 18.36 11.15
N PHE A 8 -1.59 17.31 11.67
CA PHE A 8 -2.70 17.39 12.61
C PHE A 8 -2.27 17.20 14.08
N ASP A 9 -1.01 16.87 14.35
CA ASP A 9 -0.44 16.79 15.69
C ASP A 9 -0.02 18.17 16.22
N LYS A 10 -0.96 18.83 16.91
CA LYS A 10 -0.72 20.16 17.50
C LYS A 10 0.47 20.19 18.48
N ALA A 11 0.64 19.14 19.28
CA ALA A 11 1.68 19.11 20.31
C ALA A 11 3.07 18.98 19.67
N GLY A 12 3.21 18.07 18.69
CA GLY A 12 4.45 17.92 17.92
C GLY A 12 4.81 19.19 17.15
N LEU A 13 3.84 19.82 16.50
CA LEU A 13 4.07 21.08 15.78
C LEU A 13 4.50 22.22 16.71
N GLN A 14 3.93 22.30 17.92
CA GLN A 14 4.33 23.30 18.90
C GLN A 14 5.76 23.06 19.41
N ALA A 15 6.16 21.81 19.63
CA ALA A 15 7.54 21.49 19.99
C ALA A 15 8.54 21.91 18.89
N LEU A 16 8.21 21.66 17.61
CA LEU A 16 9.04 22.09 16.49
C LEU A 16 9.15 23.62 16.40
N ALA A 17 8.05 24.33 16.64
CA ALA A 17 8.02 25.80 16.65
C ALA A 17 8.85 26.38 17.80
N THR A 18 8.68 25.84 19.02
CA THR A 18 9.47 26.27 20.20
C THR A 18 10.97 26.01 20.02
N ALA A 19 11.34 24.96 19.29
CA ALA A 19 12.73 24.67 18.93
C ALA A 19 13.28 25.57 17.79
N GLY A 20 12.48 26.48 17.22
CA GLY A 20 12.90 27.38 16.14
C GLY A 20 13.19 26.66 14.82
N LEU A 21 12.58 25.51 14.57
CA LEU A 21 12.88 24.67 13.41
C LEU A 21 11.99 24.98 12.20
N THR A 22 12.61 25.29 11.05
CA THR A 22 11.92 25.22 9.76
C THR A 22 11.73 23.76 9.36
N SER A 23 10.48 23.35 9.16
CA SER A 23 10.10 21.95 8.95
C SER A 23 9.19 21.75 7.74
N PHE A 24 9.37 20.63 7.04
CA PHE A 24 8.59 20.26 5.86
C PHE A 24 7.92 18.90 6.08
N ALA A 25 6.58 18.90 6.12
CA ALA A 25 5.76 17.69 6.23
C ALA A 25 5.57 17.07 4.83
N LEU A 26 6.07 15.85 4.63
CA LEU A 26 6.04 15.17 3.34
C LEU A 26 4.61 14.76 2.93
N GLU A 27 3.74 14.47 3.90
CA GLU A 27 2.32 14.17 3.66
C GLU A 27 1.49 15.39 3.26
N ALA A 28 2.01 16.59 3.49
CA ALA A 28 1.39 17.85 3.06
C ALA A 28 1.89 18.31 1.68
N ALA A 29 2.73 17.51 1.00
CA ALA A 29 3.18 17.83 -0.35
C ALA A 29 1.99 17.95 -1.32
N PRO A 30 1.97 18.97 -2.20
CA PRO A 30 0.87 19.18 -3.12
C PRO A 30 0.79 18.05 -4.15
N ARG A 31 -0.42 17.52 -4.38
CA ARG A 31 -0.66 16.45 -5.36
C ARG A 31 -0.72 16.99 -6.79
N THR A 32 0.43 17.41 -7.30
CA THR A 32 0.60 17.94 -8.67
C THR A 32 1.62 17.11 -9.43
N THR A 33 1.58 17.16 -10.77
CA THR A 33 2.52 16.40 -11.63
C THR A 33 3.98 16.69 -11.31
N ARG A 34 4.32 17.95 -10.97
CA ARG A 34 5.71 18.33 -10.62
C ARG A 34 6.20 17.74 -9.30
N ALA A 35 5.30 17.49 -8.36
CA ALA A 35 5.61 16.97 -7.03
C ALA A 35 5.33 15.47 -6.90
N GLN A 36 4.96 14.78 -7.98
CA GLN A 36 4.57 13.37 -7.94
C GLN A 36 5.71 12.46 -7.43
N SER A 37 6.96 12.78 -7.75
CA SER A 37 8.14 12.05 -7.22
C SER A 37 8.36 12.25 -5.72
N MET A 38 7.72 13.24 -5.11
CA MET A 38 7.81 13.56 -3.68
C MET A 38 6.62 13.01 -2.89
N ASP A 39 5.61 12.40 -3.54
CA ASP A 39 4.42 11.88 -2.88
C ASP A 39 4.75 10.59 -2.10
N VAL A 40 5.12 10.79 -0.84
CA VAL A 40 5.41 9.71 0.11
C VAL A 40 4.16 8.87 0.38
N LEU A 41 2.97 9.46 0.41
CA LEU A 41 1.73 8.73 0.69
C LEU A 41 1.46 7.70 -0.41
N SER A 42 1.60 8.09 -1.67
CA SER A 42 1.46 7.17 -2.80
C SER A 42 2.54 6.08 -2.79
N SER A 43 3.79 6.43 -2.49
CA SER A 43 4.89 5.46 -2.38
C SER A 43 4.64 4.41 -1.28
N GLN A 44 4.27 4.86 -0.08
CA GLN A 44 3.94 3.97 1.04
C GLN A 44 2.68 3.13 0.78
N ALA A 45 1.63 3.73 0.20
CA ALA A 45 0.42 3.02 -0.17
C ALA A 45 0.70 1.90 -1.17
N ASN A 46 1.58 2.14 -2.15
CA ASN A 46 2.01 1.13 -3.10
C ASN A 46 2.68 -0.06 -2.38
N ILE A 47 3.68 0.20 -1.53
CA ILE A 47 4.35 -0.86 -0.75
C ILE A 47 3.35 -1.61 0.14
N ALA A 48 2.44 -0.89 0.79
CA ALA A 48 1.40 -1.47 1.64
C ALA A 48 0.48 -2.42 0.85
N GLY A 49 0.05 -2.02 -0.35
CA GLY A 49 -0.77 -2.87 -1.22
C GLY A 49 -0.09 -4.19 -1.60
N TYR A 50 1.19 -4.14 -1.97
CA TYR A 50 1.99 -5.35 -2.21
C TYR A 50 2.11 -6.20 -0.95
N LYS A 51 2.50 -5.60 0.18
CA LYS A 51 2.74 -6.33 1.42
C LYS A 51 1.45 -6.95 1.98
N ALA A 52 0.30 -6.29 1.83
CA ALA A 52 -0.99 -6.81 2.24
C ALA A 52 -1.29 -8.15 1.55
N VAL A 53 -1.02 -8.26 0.24
CA VAL A 53 -1.20 -9.52 -0.50
C VAL A 53 -0.22 -10.59 -0.03
N MET A 54 1.05 -10.24 0.22
CA MET A 54 2.02 -11.21 0.74
C MET A 54 1.61 -11.76 2.11
N ILE A 55 1.10 -10.90 3.00
CA ILE A 55 0.57 -11.32 4.30
C ILE A 55 -0.69 -12.19 4.13
N ALA A 56 -1.56 -11.86 3.19
CA ALA A 56 -2.72 -12.68 2.89
C ALA A 56 -2.30 -14.06 2.36
N ALA A 57 -1.32 -14.14 1.46
CA ALA A 57 -0.78 -15.39 0.93
C ALA A 57 -0.11 -16.26 2.01
N ASP A 58 0.63 -15.64 2.93
CA ASP A 58 1.26 -16.34 4.06
C ASP A 58 0.23 -16.96 5.02
N ARG A 59 -0.89 -16.26 5.28
CA ARG A 59 -1.95 -16.75 6.18
C ARG A 59 -2.97 -17.65 5.51
N TYR A 60 -3.09 -17.59 4.19
CA TYR A 60 -4.09 -18.36 3.45
C TYR A 60 -3.66 -19.83 3.33
N GLN A 61 -4.55 -20.75 3.69
CA GLN A 61 -4.22 -22.18 3.79
C GLN A 61 -4.18 -22.92 2.45
N ARG A 62 -4.30 -22.21 1.32
CA ARG A 62 -4.31 -22.78 -0.03
C ARG A 62 -3.44 -21.95 -0.97
N PHE A 63 -3.19 -22.48 -2.15
CA PHE A 63 -2.44 -21.77 -3.19
C PHE A 63 -3.26 -20.63 -3.80
N PHE A 64 -2.56 -19.54 -4.12
CA PHE A 64 -3.10 -18.45 -4.93
C PHE A 64 -3.34 -18.87 -6.38
N PRO A 65 -2.36 -19.48 -7.10
CA PRO A 65 -2.57 -19.88 -8.48
C PRO A 65 -3.43 -21.13 -8.60
N MET A 66 -4.03 -21.31 -9.77
CA MET A 66 -4.52 -22.62 -10.17
C MET A 66 -3.33 -23.54 -10.43
N LEU A 67 -3.36 -24.73 -9.82
CA LEU A 67 -2.34 -25.76 -10.06
C LEU A 67 -3.03 -27.01 -10.60
N MET A 68 -2.60 -27.47 -11.77
CA MET A 68 -2.98 -28.77 -12.32
C MET A 68 -1.82 -29.74 -12.08
N THR A 69 -2.08 -30.79 -11.31
CA THR A 69 -1.08 -31.79 -10.93
C THR A 69 -1.61 -33.19 -11.20
N ALA A 70 -0.74 -34.20 -11.14
CA ALA A 70 -1.17 -35.60 -11.23
C ALA A 70 -2.18 -36.00 -10.14
N ALA A 71 -2.14 -35.35 -8.97
CA ALA A 71 -3.06 -35.58 -7.86
C ALA A 71 -4.40 -34.84 -8.02
N GLY A 72 -4.59 -34.07 -9.10
CA GLY A 72 -5.78 -33.30 -9.39
C GLY A 72 -5.52 -31.79 -9.49
N THR A 73 -6.61 -31.03 -9.58
CA THR A 73 -6.59 -29.59 -9.82
C THR A 73 -6.96 -28.81 -8.56
N VAL A 74 -6.08 -27.89 -8.16
CA VAL A 74 -6.38 -26.89 -7.13
C VAL A 74 -6.87 -25.63 -7.81
N LYS A 75 -8.09 -25.20 -7.47
CA LYS A 75 -8.65 -23.91 -7.95
C LYS A 75 -7.84 -22.73 -7.41
N ALA A 76 -7.68 -21.70 -8.24
CA ALA A 76 -7.09 -20.43 -7.84
C ALA A 76 -7.86 -19.78 -6.67
N ALA A 77 -7.14 -19.04 -5.83
CA ALA A 77 -7.75 -18.19 -4.82
C ALA A 77 -8.60 -17.11 -5.48
N ARG A 78 -9.74 -16.78 -4.85
CA ARG A 78 -10.58 -15.66 -5.24
C ARG A 78 -10.33 -14.52 -4.27
N VAL A 79 -9.94 -13.35 -4.78
CA VAL A 79 -9.54 -12.19 -3.97
C VAL A 79 -10.42 -11.00 -4.32
N VAL A 80 -11.07 -10.42 -3.33
CA VAL A 80 -11.81 -9.16 -3.43
C VAL A 80 -10.95 -8.04 -2.84
N VAL A 81 -10.85 -6.91 -3.54
CA VAL A 81 -10.17 -5.71 -3.03
C VAL A 81 -11.18 -4.58 -2.89
N LEU A 82 -11.42 -4.13 -1.67
CA LEU A 82 -12.37 -3.06 -1.38
C LEU A 82 -11.66 -1.71 -1.39
N GLY A 83 -11.94 -0.90 -2.41
CA GLY A 83 -11.32 0.41 -2.63
C GLY A 83 -10.16 0.37 -3.63
N VAL A 84 -10.17 1.29 -4.59
CA VAL A 84 -9.26 1.30 -5.77
C VAL A 84 -8.34 2.52 -5.80
N GLY A 85 -7.84 2.93 -4.63
CA GLY A 85 -6.71 3.86 -4.52
C GLY A 85 -5.36 3.20 -4.87
N VAL A 86 -4.24 3.88 -4.65
CA VAL A 86 -2.89 3.38 -4.98
C VAL A 86 -2.61 2.01 -4.34
N ALA A 87 -2.93 1.84 -3.05
CA ALA A 87 -2.77 0.56 -2.36
C ALA A 87 -3.64 -0.54 -2.96
N GLY A 88 -4.91 -0.24 -3.26
CA GLY A 88 -5.86 -1.20 -3.82
C GLY A 88 -5.44 -1.68 -5.21
N LEU A 89 -5.06 -0.77 -6.10
CA LEU A 89 -4.58 -1.12 -7.44
C LEU A 89 -3.30 -1.98 -7.37
N GLN A 90 -2.38 -1.68 -6.45
CA GLN A 90 -1.19 -2.51 -6.29
C GLN A 90 -1.51 -3.89 -5.70
N ALA A 91 -2.46 -3.96 -4.76
CA ALA A 91 -2.93 -5.25 -4.22
C ALA A 91 -3.55 -6.10 -5.34
N ILE A 92 -4.42 -5.52 -6.17
CA ILE A 92 -5.00 -6.18 -7.35
C ILE A 92 -3.89 -6.72 -8.27
N ALA A 93 -2.92 -5.88 -8.63
CA ALA A 93 -1.82 -6.28 -9.51
C ALA A 93 -0.99 -7.41 -8.90
N THR A 94 -0.68 -7.33 -7.60
CA THR A 94 0.11 -8.34 -6.89
C THR A 94 -0.62 -9.67 -6.80
N ALA A 95 -1.90 -9.67 -6.43
CA ALA A 95 -2.71 -10.88 -6.35
C ALA A 95 -2.88 -11.55 -7.73
N LYS A 96 -3.08 -10.76 -8.80
CA LYS A 96 -3.09 -11.28 -10.19
C LYS A 96 -1.77 -11.95 -10.56
N ARG A 97 -0.63 -11.35 -10.21
CA ARG A 97 0.70 -11.94 -10.49
C ARG A 97 0.93 -13.24 -9.73
N LEU A 98 0.36 -13.38 -8.53
CA LEU A 98 0.36 -14.64 -7.78
C LEU A 98 -0.61 -15.68 -8.35
N GLY A 99 -1.39 -15.36 -9.38
CA GLY A 99 -2.30 -16.28 -10.05
C GLY A 99 -3.70 -16.38 -9.44
N ALA A 100 -4.04 -15.47 -8.52
CA ALA A 100 -5.40 -15.38 -7.99
C ALA A 100 -6.37 -14.78 -9.03
N VAL A 101 -7.64 -15.15 -8.91
CA VAL A 101 -8.75 -14.51 -9.63
C VAL A 101 -9.23 -13.33 -8.79
N ILE A 102 -9.30 -12.15 -9.42
CA ILE A 102 -9.82 -10.95 -8.75
C ILE A 102 -11.32 -10.87 -8.98
N GLU A 103 -12.06 -10.73 -7.89
CA GLU A 103 -13.49 -10.42 -7.91
C GLU A 103 -13.70 -8.91 -7.90
N ALA A 104 -14.64 -8.45 -8.72
CA ALA A 104 -15.04 -7.06 -8.88
C ALA A 104 -16.43 -6.83 -8.28
#